data_AF-A0A7C1TN60-F1
#
_entry.id   AF-A0A7C1TN60-F1
#
_cell.length_a   1.000
_cell.length_b   1.000
_cell.length_c   1.000
_cell.angle_alpha   90.00
_cell.angle_beta   90.00
_cell.angle_gamma   90.00
#
_symmetry.space_group_name_H-M   'P 1'
#
loop_
_entity.id
_entity.type
_entity.pdbx_description
1 polymer ?
#
loop_
_entity_poly.entity_id
_entity_poly.type
_entity_poly.pdbx_seq_one_letter_code
_entity_poly.pdbx_strand_id
1 'polypeptide(L)'
;GDFIGVVGDKKAERIMAAFKEAAGLHVPELKVVTYRTPARGFLVPETRFSDHAPFWDAGYPAVMITDTAMFRNPNYHTPFDTSETLSADFMAQVAEALIHTVGGLTLPSSVPSR
;
A
#
# COMPACT_ATOMS: atom_id res chain seq x y z
N GLY A 1 -3.51 6.01 12.67
CA GLY A 1 -4.73 5.17 12.66
C GLY A 1 -4.35 3.71 12.85
N ASP A 2 -5.30 2.77 12.80
CA ASP A 2 -5.07 1.36 13.20
C ASP A 2 -4.96 0.36 12.03
N PHE A 3 -4.76 0.86 10.81
CA PHE A 3 -4.63 0.04 9.59
C PHE A 3 -3.79 0.73 8.54
N ILE A 4 -3.23 -0.03 7.59
CA ILE A 4 -2.60 0.46 6.37
C ILE A 4 -3.49 0.19 5.15
N GLY A 5 -3.67 1.20 4.31
CA GLY A 5 -4.39 1.12 3.05
C GLY A 5 -3.46 0.72 1.92
N VAL A 6 -3.92 -0.18 1.04
CA VAL A 6 -3.26 -0.51 -0.23
C VAL A 6 -4.24 -0.20 -1.35
N VAL A 7 -3.95 0.87 -2.09
CA VAL A 7 -4.80 1.36 -3.17
C VAL A 7 -4.15 1.04 -4.51
N GLY A 8 -4.89 0.44 -5.41
CA GLY A 8 -4.41 0.04 -6.74
C GLY A 8 -5.51 0.06 -7.77
N ASP A 9 -5.17 0.13 -9.06
CA ASP A 9 -6.12 -0.10 -10.14
C ASP A 9 -6.22 -1.61 -10.47
N LYS A 10 -6.98 -1.97 -11.51
CA LYS A 10 -7.10 -3.37 -11.95
C LYS A 10 -5.75 -4.02 -12.30
N LYS A 11 -4.80 -3.27 -12.87
CA LYS A 11 -3.49 -3.81 -13.27
C LYS A 11 -2.62 -4.11 -12.05
N ALA A 12 -2.82 -3.40 -10.94
CA ALA A 12 -2.08 -3.57 -9.71
C ALA A 12 -2.56 -4.75 -8.82
N GLU A 13 -3.60 -5.50 -9.24
CA GLU A 13 -4.24 -6.54 -8.42
C GLU A 13 -3.26 -7.60 -7.89
N ARG A 14 -2.27 -8.02 -8.70
CA ARG A 14 -1.22 -8.95 -8.27
C ARG A 14 -0.36 -8.36 -7.15
N ILE A 15 0.00 -7.08 -7.23
CA ILE A 15 0.81 -6.39 -6.21
C ILE A 15 0.00 -6.23 -4.92
N MET A 16 -1.27 -5.84 -5.04
CA MET A 16 -2.18 -5.71 -3.90
C MET A 16 -2.38 -7.04 -3.16
N ALA A 17 -2.60 -8.13 -3.91
CA ALA A 17 -2.75 -9.47 -3.36
C ALA A 17 -1.47 -9.92 -2.66
N ALA A 18 -0.31 -9.74 -3.31
CA ALA A 18 0.99 -10.09 -2.73
C ALA A 18 1.25 -9.34 -1.41
N PHE A 19 0.93 -8.05 -1.34
CA PHE A 19 1.08 -7.29 -0.09
C PHE A 19 0.18 -7.81 1.02
N LYS A 20 -1.10 -8.07 0.70
CA LYS A 20 -2.06 -8.59 1.68
C LYS A 20 -1.65 -9.97 2.20
N GLU A 21 -1.18 -10.84 1.32
CA GLU A 21 -0.71 -12.18 1.67
C GLU A 21 0.56 -12.13 2.52
N ALA A 22 1.57 -11.36 2.10
CA ALA A 22 2.82 -11.19 2.83
C ALA A 22 2.58 -10.62 4.24
N ALA A 23 1.75 -9.58 4.37
CA ALA A 23 1.37 -9.04 5.66
C ALA A 23 0.62 -10.08 6.52
N GLY A 24 -0.33 -10.82 5.95
CA GLY A 24 -1.07 -11.84 6.69
C GLY A 24 -0.21 -13.01 7.19
N LEU A 25 0.84 -13.37 6.45
CA LEU A 25 1.76 -14.46 6.81
C LEU A 25 2.84 -14.03 7.80
N HIS A 26 3.41 -12.84 7.62
CA HIS A 26 4.61 -12.41 8.34
C HIS A 26 4.33 -11.35 9.40
N VAL A 27 3.27 -10.56 9.26
CA VAL A 27 2.92 -9.44 10.14
C VAL A 27 1.43 -9.44 10.48
N PRO A 28 0.89 -10.51 11.11
CA PRO A 28 -0.56 -10.71 11.28
C PRO A 28 -1.27 -9.61 12.10
N GLU A 29 -0.53 -8.88 12.92
CA GLU A 29 -1.03 -7.73 13.69
C GLU A 29 -1.33 -6.51 12.82
N LEU A 30 -0.68 -6.40 11.64
CA LEU A 30 -0.88 -5.29 10.72
C LEU A 30 -2.20 -5.45 9.97
N LYS A 31 -3.19 -4.65 10.34
CA LYS A 31 -4.46 -4.59 9.60
C LYS A 31 -4.24 -3.97 8.21
N VAL A 32 -4.45 -4.75 7.17
CA VAL A 32 -4.36 -4.31 5.76
C VAL A 32 -5.75 -4.15 5.16
N VAL A 33 -6.05 -2.96 4.63
CA VAL A 33 -7.28 -2.66 3.89
C VAL A 33 -6.93 -2.41 2.43
N THR A 34 -7.42 -3.25 1.53
CA THR A 34 -7.20 -3.10 0.09
C THR A 34 -8.37 -2.37 -0.57
N TYR A 35 -8.10 -1.37 -1.41
CA TYR A 35 -9.10 -0.73 -2.25
C TYR A 35 -8.69 -0.73 -3.72
N ARG A 36 -9.44 -1.46 -4.55
CA ARG A 36 -9.24 -1.49 -5.99
C ARG A 36 -10.08 -0.39 -6.64
N THR A 37 -9.42 0.67 -7.10
CA THR A 37 -10.11 1.84 -7.64
C THR A 37 -10.60 1.60 -9.07
N PRO A 38 -11.86 1.96 -9.41
CA PRO A 38 -12.36 1.89 -10.78
C PRO A 38 -11.78 3.03 -11.62
N ALA A 39 -11.80 2.86 -12.95
CA ALA A 39 -11.42 3.88 -13.92
C ALA A 39 -10.09 4.60 -13.58
N ARG A 40 -9.05 3.86 -13.13
CA ARG A 40 -7.75 4.42 -12.74
C ARG A 40 -7.82 5.56 -11.71
N GLY A 41 -8.82 5.54 -10.82
CA GLY A 41 -8.98 6.54 -9.77
C GLY A 41 -9.70 7.82 -10.18
N PHE A 42 -10.18 7.94 -11.43
CA PHE A 42 -10.90 9.16 -11.85
C PHE A 42 -12.27 9.33 -11.18
N LEU A 43 -12.88 8.25 -10.67
CA LEU A 43 -14.15 8.32 -9.95
C LEU A 43 -13.98 8.66 -8.45
N VAL A 44 -12.79 8.46 -7.89
CA VAL A 44 -12.45 8.76 -6.49
C VAL A 44 -11.08 9.48 -6.50
N PRO A 45 -11.06 10.79 -6.78
CA PRO A 45 -9.82 11.53 -7.06
C PRO A 45 -8.75 11.43 -5.97
N GLU A 46 -9.14 11.22 -4.73
CA GLU A 46 -8.25 11.08 -3.57
C GLU A 46 -7.34 9.85 -3.70
N THR A 47 -7.79 8.83 -4.45
CA THR A 47 -6.94 7.71 -4.83
C THR A 47 -5.83 8.08 -5.79
N ARG A 48 -5.78 9.31 -6.31
CA ARG A 48 -4.75 9.80 -7.25
C ARG A 48 -3.85 10.89 -6.66
N PHE A 49 -3.97 11.22 -5.37
CA PHE A 49 -3.21 12.31 -4.72
C PHE A 49 -1.77 11.94 -4.34
N SER A 50 -1.11 11.06 -5.11
CA SER A 50 0.27 10.63 -4.85
C SER A 50 0.95 10.20 -6.16
N ASP A 51 2.26 9.95 -6.10
CA ASP A 51 3.15 9.77 -7.27
C ASP A 51 2.88 8.53 -8.11
N HIS A 52 2.02 7.63 -7.65
CA HIS A 52 1.60 6.46 -8.41
C HIS A 52 0.61 6.79 -9.54
N ALA A 53 -0.09 7.94 -9.51
CA ALA A 53 -1.12 8.27 -10.50
C ALA A 53 -0.57 8.37 -11.95
N PRO A 54 0.59 9.01 -12.21
CA PRO A 54 1.22 8.99 -13.54
C PRO A 54 1.55 7.58 -14.06
N PHE A 55 1.84 6.61 -13.17
CA PHE A 55 2.08 5.22 -13.57
C PHE A 55 0.80 4.58 -14.09
N TRP A 56 -0.34 4.82 -13.43
CA TRP A 56 -1.64 4.36 -13.94
C TRP A 56 -2.00 5.00 -15.29
N ASP A 57 -1.65 6.27 -15.49
CA ASP A 57 -1.91 6.99 -16.75
C ASP A 57 -1.10 6.39 -17.91
N ALA A 58 0.16 6.04 -17.66
CA ALA A 58 1.03 5.30 -18.58
C ALA A 58 0.73 3.79 -18.66
N GLY A 59 -0.20 3.28 -17.84
CA GLY A 59 -0.67 1.91 -17.87
C GLY A 59 0.23 0.89 -17.17
N TYR A 60 1.15 1.34 -16.32
CA TYR A 60 1.96 0.49 -15.45
C TYR A 60 1.19 0.08 -14.19
N PRO A 61 1.38 -1.15 -13.69
CA PRO A 61 0.83 -1.56 -12.40
C PRO A 61 1.57 -0.83 -11.27
N ALA A 62 0.84 -0.08 -10.45
CA ALA A 62 1.37 0.64 -9.29
C ALA A 62 0.36 0.63 -8.14
N VAL A 63 0.86 0.64 -6.90
CA VAL A 63 0.05 0.74 -5.68
C VAL A 63 0.46 1.95 -4.87
N MET A 64 -0.49 2.54 -4.16
CA MET A 64 -0.26 3.48 -3.08
C MET A 64 -0.48 2.76 -1.75
N ILE A 65 0.58 2.68 -0.94
CA ILE A 65 0.51 2.17 0.43
C ILE A 65 0.44 3.39 1.34
N THR A 66 -0.65 3.55 2.08
CA THR A 66 -0.93 4.80 2.79
C THR A 66 -1.71 4.56 4.07
N ASP A 67 -1.39 5.33 5.11
CA ASP A 67 -2.22 5.45 6.30
C ASP A 67 -3.35 6.49 6.10
N THR A 68 -3.67 6.86 4.87
CA THR A 68 -4.68 7.85 4.45
C THR A 68 -4.37 9.30 4.84
N ALA A 69 -3.13 9.58 5.30
CA ALA A 69 -2.57 10.91 5.48
C ALA A 69 -3.59 11.95 5.99
N MET A 70 -4.02 12.88 5.12
CA MET A 70 -4.97 13.97 5.41
C MET A 70 -6.30 13.56 6.09
N PHE A 71 -6.73 12.30 5.98
CA PHE A 71 -7.95 11.82 6.63
C PHE A 71 -7.75 11.35 8.07
N ARG A 72 -6.53 10.98 8.45
CA ARG A 72 -6.22 10.38 9.76
C ARG A 72 -5.01 10.97 10.48
N ASN A 73 -4.31 11.93 9.87
CA ASN A 73 -3.23 12.68 10.48
C ASN A 73 -3.67 14.15 10.69
N PRO A 74 -4.00 14.56 11.94
CA PRO A 74 -4.39 15.94 12.24
C PRO A 74 -3.25 16.96 12.06
N ASN A 75 -2.00 16.49 11.99
CA ASN A 75 -0.82 17.32 11.84
C ASN A 75 -0.37 17.45 10.37
N TYR A 76 -1.08 16.83 9.42
CA TYR A 76 -0.71 16.82 8.01
C TYR A 76 -0.50 18.23 7.45
N HIS A 77 0.66 18.47 6.80
CA HIS A 77 1.06 19.79 6.27
C HIS A 77 1.10 20.92 7.32
N THR A 78 1.40 20.59 8.58
CA THR A 78 1.60 21.58 9.65
C THR A 78 3.01 21.46 10.25
N PRO A 79 3.48 22.48 10.99
CA PRO A 79 4.73 22.38 11.75
C PRO A 79 4.72 21.30 12.85
N PHE A 80 3.57 20.73 13.17
CA PHE A 80 3.42 19.67 14.17
C PHE A 80 3.57 18.25 13.59
N ASP A 81 3.84 18.14 12.28
CA ASP A 81 4.22 16.88 11.65
C ASP A 81 5.70 16.57 11.96
N THR A 82 5.93 16.07 13.17
CA THR A 82 7.27 15.87 13.73
C THR A 82 7.53 14.39 14.06
N SER A 83 8.81 14.05 14.23
CA SER A 83 9.25 12.69 14.56
C SER A 83 8.60 12.12 15.82
N GLU A 84 8.27 12.97 16.78
CA GLU A 84 7.67 12.57 18.06
C GLU A 84 6.23 12.03 17.89
N THR A 85 5.58 12.34 16.76
CA THR A 85 4.21 11.90 16.46
C THR A 85 4.18 10.57 15.69
N LEU A 86 5.34 10.04 15.28
CA LEU A 86 5.45 8.80 14.54
C LEU A 86 5.26 7.58 15.45
N SER A 87 4.54 6.58 14.94
CA SER A 87 4.48 5.26 15.57
C SER A 87 5.56 4.36 14.97
N ALA A 88 6.69 4.22 15.67
CA ALA A 88 7.82 3.40 15.21
C ALA A 88 7.42 1.94 14.96
N ASP A 89 6.65 1.33 15.87
CA ASP A 89 6.20 -0.05 15.74
C ASP A 89 5.31 -0.26 14.51
N PHE A 90 4.38 0.67 14.25
CA PHE A 90 3.53 0.60 13.06
C PHE A 90 4.35 0.75 11.77
N MET A 91 5.31 1.67 11.74
CA MET A 91 6.22 1.82 10.59
C MET A 91 7.07 0.58 10.37
N ALA A 92 7.57 -0.05 11.43
CA ALA A 92 8.35 -1.29 11.34
C ALA A 92 7.52 -2.44 10.75
N GLN A 93 6.27 -2.58 11.21
CA GLN A 93 5.33 -3.57 10.66
C GLN A 93 5.07 -3.35 9.16
N VAL A 94 4.85 -2.10 8.73
CA VAL A 94 4.66 -1.77 7.31
C VAL A 94 5.93 -2.06 6.49
N ALA A 95 7.11 -1.75 7.03
CA ALA A 95 8.39 -2.02 6.38
C ALA A 95 8.66 -3.54 6.24
N GLU A 96 8.37 -4.33 7.28
CA GLU A 96 8.49 -5.79 7.25
C GLU A 96 7.56 -6.40 6.19
N ALA A 97 6.29 -5.98 6.16
CA ALA A 97 5.35 -6.42 5.13
C ALA A 97 5.84 -6.08 3.71
N LEU A 98 6.42 -4.89 3.50
CA LEU A 98 7.03 -4.49 2.24
C LEU A 98 8.20 -5.40 1.83
N ILE A 99 9.10 -5.70 2.76
CA ILE A 99 10.26 -6.58 2.51
C ILE A 99 9.78 -7.95 2.02
N HIS A 100 8.83 -8.56 2.73
CA HIS A 100 8.27 -9.86 2.35
C HIS A 100 7.51 -9.80 1.01
N THR A 101 6.79 -8.71 0.75
CA THR A 101 6.10 -8.50 -0.54
C THR A 101 7.07 -8.48 -1.71
N VAL A 102 8.15 -7.69 -1.61
CA VAL A 102 9.16 -7.57 -2.66
C VAL A 102 9.91 -8.90 -2.83
N GLY A 103 10.26 -9.57 -1.74
CA GLY A 103 10.86 -10.91 -1.78
C GLY A 103 9.97 -11.92 -2.50
N GLY A 104 8.68 -11.96 -2.19
CA GLY A 104 7.73 -12.88 -2.83
C GLY A 104 7.46 -12.58 -4.31
N LEU A 105 7.53 -11.31 -4.71
CA LEU A 105 7.34 -10.90 -6.12
C LEU A 105 8.57 -11.12 -7.00
N THR A 106 9.77 -11.15 -6.42
CA THR A 106 11.04 -11.30 -7.15
C THR A 106 11.48 -12.76 -7.31
N LEU A 107 10.99 -13.66 -6.46
CA LEU A 107 11.21 -15.09 -6.64
C LEU A 107 10.37 -15.60 -7.83
N PRO A 108 10.97 -16.34 -8.78
CA PRO A 108 10.21 -16.92 -9.87
C PRO A 108 9.12 -17.83 -9.30
N SER A 109 7.87 -17.58 -9.69
CA SER A 109 6.74 -18.44 -9.34
C SER A 109 7.13 -19.85 -9.77
N SER A 110 7.30 -20.76 -8.80
CA SER A 110 7.50 -22.17 -9.10
C SER A 110 6.34 -22.61 -9.99
N VAL A 111 6.66 -22.92 -11.25
CA VAL A 111 5.70 -23.45 -12.20
C VAL A 111 5.09 -24.70 -11.54
N PRO A 112 3.76 -24.80 -11.40
CA PRO A 112 3.17 -26.02 -10.86
C PRO A 112 3.51 -27.16 -11.81
N SER A 113 4.11 -28.24 -11.29
CA SER A 113 4.30 -29.47 -12.05
C SER A 113 2.92 -29.95 -12.51
N ARG A 114 2.72 -29.98 -13.83
CA ARG A 114 1.66 -30.79 -14.44
C ARG A 114 2.11 -32.23 -14.51
#